data_AF-A0A950EZQ5-F1
#
_entry.id   AF-A0A950EZQ5-F1
#
_cell.length_a   1.000
_cell.length_b   1.000
_cell.length_c   1.000
_cell.angle_alpha   90.00
_cell.angle_beta   90.00
_cell.angle_gamma   90.00
#
_symmetry.space_group_name_H-M   'P 1'
#
loop_
_entity.id
_entity.type
_entity.pdbx_description
1 polymer ?
#
loop_
_entity_poly.entity_id
_entity_poly.type
_entity_poly.pdbx_seq_one_letter_code
_entity_poly.pdbx_strand_id
1 'polypeptide(L)'
;MNQPDANADDPSRGRRPATNPFPDSFAPDRRVIEGSSTELADETRDILHGRLRAASLMLALGFGIFLLRDLYFPKVLQNLIYLHGVVFLLLVVNVLALSGRWTPSMRQLRLLELATFGSVAAFFVANQSLGLHARVRQDLLTGAELRVLFKNSIIGTLILMLTYGIFIPNNWRRATFVIVPMALAPLVAPSLLGLTSPSFLSVSEEARTLEKITENSLYLVLGAVTAVFGTHTINTFRKEEFRARRLNQYHLTKKLGAGGMGEVYLAEHQLLKRPCAVKLIRPSLSQKPRVLARFELEVR
;
A
#
# COMPACT_ATOMS: atom_id res chain seq x y z
N MET A 1 64.56 67.67 -59.69
CA MET A 1 63.87 66.39 -59.40
C MET A 1 63.38 66.48 -57.96
N ASN A 2 62.06 66.45 -57.80
CA ASN A 2 61.28 66.97 -56.68
C ASN A 2 61.14 66.01 -55.47
N GLN A 3 61.04 66.58 -54.27
CA GLN A 3 60.31 66.09 -53.07
C GLN A 3 58.77 66.29 -53.24
N PRO A 4 57.81 65.92 -52.33
CA PRO A 4 57.88 65.29 -51.00
C PRO A 4 56.74 64.23 -50.68
N ASP A 5 56.75 63.72 -49.44
CA ASP A 5 55.68 63.29 -48.50
C ASP A 5 54.24 62.93 -48.94
N ALA A 6 53.71 61.82 -48.39
CA ALA A 6 52.34 61.76 -47.84
C ALA A 6 52.11 60.55 -46.89
N ASN A 7 51.76 60.88 -45.65
CA ASN A 7 51.16 60.03 -44.61
C ASN A 7 49.74 59.57 -45.00
N ALA A 8 49.34 58.35 -44.63
CA ALA A 8 47.94 58.02 -44.31
C ALA A 8 47.87 56.78 -43.39
N ASP A 9 47.23 56.97 -42.23
CA ASP A 9 46.98 56.00 -41.16
C ASP A 9 46.20 54.74 -41.63
N ASP A 10 46.66 53.54 -41.26
CA ASP A 10 45.83 52.31 -41.24
C ASP A 10 45.54 51.90 -39.78
N PRO A 11 44.29 52.03 -39.30
CA PRO A 11 43.87 51.65 -37.97
C PRO A 11 43.41 50.19 -37.96
N SER A 12 44.33 49.24 -37.94
CA SER A 12 43.98 47.81 -37.82
C SER A 12 44.86 47.04 -36.84
N ARG A 13 45.18 47.66 -35.70
CA ARG A 13 45.51 46.90 -34.48
C ARG A 13 44.23 46.36 -33.84
N GLY A 14 44.10 45.03 -33.87
CA GLY A 14 43.41 44.26 -32.83
C GLY A 14 41.93 43.93 -33.07
N ARG A 15 41.66 42.76 -33.64
CA ARG A 15 40.46 41.97 -33.28
C ARG A 15 40.85 40.51 -33.08
N ARG A 16 40.83 40.08 -31.82
CA ARG A 16 40.75 38.66 -31.45
C ARG A 16 39.49 38.08 -32.09
N PRO A 17 39.49 36.84 -32.60
CA PRO A 17 38.26 36.19 -33.01
C PRO A 17 37.32 36.10 -31.81
N ALA A 18 36.07 36.50 -32.00
CA ALA A 18 35.02 36.39 -30.98
C ALA A 18 34.87 34.91 -30.62
N THR A 19 35.22 34.55 -29.39
CA THR A 19 34.90 33.26 -28.81
C THR A 19 33.38 33.15 -28.74
N ASN A 20 32.80 32.29 -29.57
CA ASN A 20 31.40 31.91 -29.49
C ASN A 20 31.18 31.30 -28.09
N PRO A 21 30.36 31.90 -27.20
CA PRO A 21 30.25 31.44 -25.81
C PRO A 21 29.35 30.21 -25.67
N PHE A 22 28.80 29.71 -26.77
CA PHE A 22 27.97 28.52 -26.80
C PHE A 22 28.76 27.37 -27.42
N PRO A 23 29.17 26.36 -26.64
CA PRO A 23 29.73 25.14 -27.20
C PRO A 23 28.71 24.49 -28.14
N ASP A 24 29.24 23.84 -29.18
CA ASP A 24 28.51 23.17 -30.25
C ASP A 24 27.22 22.49 -29.78
N SER A 25 26.16 22.76 -30.55
CA SER A 25 24.80 22.24 -30.46
C SER A 25 24.61 21.07 -29.48
N PHE A 26 24.24 21.42 -28.25
CA PHE A 26 23.61 20.48 -27.34
C PHE A 26 22.28 20.03 -27.95
N ALA A 27 22.25 18.84 -28.53
CA ALA A 27 21.04 18.09 -28.80
C ALA A 27 20.75 17.25 -27.53
N PRO A 28 19.87 17.71 -26.61
CA PRO A 28 19.48 16.85 -25.49
C PRO A 28 18.91 15.55 -26.03
N ASP A 29 19.33 14.43 -25.47
CA ASP A 29 18.62 13.16 -25.62
C ASP A 29 17.20 13.40 -25.08
N ARG A 30 16.24 13.58 -26.00
CA ARG A 30 14.86 13.95 -25.71
C ARG A 30 14.18 12.77 -25.03
N ARG A 31 14.34 12.65 -23.72
CA ARG A 31 13.67 11.60 -22.95
C ARG A 31 12.31 12.09 -22.52
N VAL A 32 11.28 11.59 -23.20
CA VAL A 32 9.95 11.49 -22.59
C VAL A 32 10.09 10.50 -21.44
N ILE A 33 10.20 11.00 -20.21
CA ILE A 33 10.04 10.16 -19.01
C ILE A 33 8.54 9.96 -18.78
N GLU A 34 7.91 9.27 -19.71
CA GLU A 34 6.68 8.56 -19.39
C GLU A 34 7.06 7.52 -18.34
N GLY A 35 6.33 7.47 -17.22
CA GLY A 35 6.36 6.24 -16.44
C GLY A 35 5.82 5.16 -17.37
N SER A 36 6.71 4.37 -17.98
CA SER A 36 6.27 3.25 -18.80
C SER A 36 5.35 2.41 -17.92
N SER A 37 4.21 1.98 -18.44
CA SER A 37 3.22 1.20 -17.68
C SER A 37 3.86 -0.04 -17.03
N THR A 38 4.94 -0.53 -17.61
CA THR A 38 5.82 -1.61 -17.11
C THR A 38 6.59 -1.22 -15.85
N GLU A 39 7.26 -0.07 -15.80
CA GLU A 39 7.99 0.37 -14.59
C GLU A 39 7.05 0.58 -13.39
N LEU A 40 5.87 1.17 -13.63
CA LEU A 40 4.85 1.37 -12.60
C LEU A 40 4.28 0.03 -12.09
N ALA A 41 4.13 -0.95 -12.98
CA ALA A 41 3.64 -2.28 -12.63
C ALA A 41 4.67 -3.04 -11.78
N ASP A 42 5.94 -2.98 -12.15
CA ASP A 42 7.04 -3.62 -11.42
C ASP A 42 7.27 -2.97 -10.05
N GLU A 43 7.19 -1.65 -9.95
CA GLU A 43 7.30 -0.94 -8.67
C GLU A 43 6.12 -1.27 -7.75
N THR A 44 4.90 -1.32 -8.29
CA THR A 44 3.70 -1.72 -7.52
C THR A 44 3.82 -3.15 -7.00
N ARG A 45 4.38 -4.06 -7.81
CA ARG A 45 4.66 -5.45 -7.42
C ARG A 45 5.66 -5.51 -6.29
N ASP A 46 6.79 -4.83 -6.41
CA ASP A 46 7.87 -4.87 -5.42
C ASP A 46 7.45 -4.27 -4.08
N ILE A 47 6.64 -3.21 -4.14
CA ILE A 47 5.98 -2.63 -2.98
C ILE A 47 5.06 -3.65 -2.29
N LEU A 48 4.20 -4.33 -3.05
CA LEU A 48 3.30 -5.33 -2.49
C LEU A 48 4.08 -6.49 -1.89
N HIS A 49 5.14 -6.95 -2.58
CA HIS A 49 6.01 -8.02 -2.14
C HIS A 49 6.64 -7.72 -0.78
N GLY A 50 7.30 -6.57 -0.64
CA GLY A 50 7.96 -6.18 0.61
C GLY A 50 6.98 -5.99 1.77
N ARG A 51 5.81 -5.41 1.51
CA ARG A 51 4.80 -5.18 2.55
C ARG A 51 4.03 -6.43 2.95
N LEU A 52 3.73 -7.32 2.00
CA LEU A 52 3.12 -8.61 2.30
C LEU A 52 4.05 -9.49 3.13
N ARG A 53 5.36 -9.43 2.85
CA ARG A 53 6.38 -10.09 3.70
C ARG A 53 6.34 -9.56 5.13
N ALA A 54 6.36 -8.23 5.30
CA ALA A 54 6.32 -7.61 6.63
C ALA A 54 5.03 -7.96 7.40
N ALA A 55 3.88 -7.89 6.73
CA ALA A 55 2.59 -8.29 7.32
C ALA A 55 2.57 -9.77 7.72
N SER A 56 3.05 -10.64 6.83
CA SER A 56 3.10 -12.08 7.09
C SER A 56 4.04 -12.41 8.26
N LEU A 57 5.17 -11.70 8.38
CA LEU A 57 6.09 -11.84 9.51
C LEU A 57 5.44 -11.39 10.83
N MET A 58 4.77 -10.24 10.83
CA MET A 58 4.09 -9.74 12.03
C MET A 58 2.99 -10.70 12.50
N LEU A 59 2.19 -11.22 11.56
CA LEU A 59 1.17 -12.23 11.86
C LEU A 59 1.79 -13.54 12.32
N ALA A 60 2.88 -14.01 11.70
CA ALA A 60 3.58 -15.22 12.10
C ALA A 60 4.12 -15.10 13.53
N LEU A 61 4.74 -13.98 13.89
CA LEU A 61 5.24 -13.73 15.24
C LEU A 61 4.08 -13.75 16.26
N GLY A 62 2.99 -13.06 15.97
CA GLY A 62 1.79 -13.08 16.82
C GLY A 62 1.24 -14.49 17.01
N PHE A 63 1.02 -15.22 15.91
CA PHE A 63 0.53 -16.60 15.94
C PHE A 63 1.50 -17.53 16.68
N GLY A 64 2.82 -17.39 16.47
CA GLY A 64 3.82 -18.19 17.18
C GLY A 64 3.79 -17.98 18.69
N ILE A 65 3.68 -16.72 19.16
CA ILE A 65 3.57 -16.39 20.59
C ILE A 65 2.31 -17.01 21.19
N PHE A 66 1.16 -16.87 20.53
CA PHE A 66 -0.09 -17.45 21.03
C PHE A 66 -0.11 -18.98 20.93
N LEU A 67 0.58 -19.58 19.96
CA LEU A 67 0.72 -21.03 19.85
C LEU A 67 1.55 -21.59 21.00
N LEU A 68 2.67 -20.96 21.34
CA LEU A 68 3.48 -21.32 22.51
C LEU A 68 2.68 -21.18 23.82
N ARG A 69 1.90 -20.11 23.95
CA ARG A 69 0.97 -19.94 25.07
C ARG A 69 -0.06 -21.07 25.15
N ASP A 70 -0.68 -21.42 24.02
CA ASP A 70 -1.73 -22.45 23.97
C ASP A 70 -1.16 -23.88 24.18
N LEU A 71 0.13 -24.11 23.90
CA LEU A 71 0.84 -25.35 24.27
C LEU A 71 1.00 -25.48 25.79
N TYR A 72 1.27 -24.37 26.48
CA TYR A 72 1.42 -24.34 27.95
C TYR A 72 0.07 -24.34 28.67
N PHE A 73 -0.94 -23.67 28.11
CA PHE A 73 -2.29 -23.56 28.65
C PHE A 73 -3.31 -24.24 27.71
N PRO A 74 -3.46 -25.58 27.78
CA PRO A 74 -4.28 -26.32 26.84
C PRO A 74 -5.76 -25.89 26.91
N LYS A 75 -6.36 -25.69 25.73
CA LYS A 75 -7.77 -25.35 25.57
C LYS A 75 -8.66 -26.59 25.75
N VAL A 76 -9.94 -26.34 26.05
CA VAL A 76 -11.01 -27.36 26.11
C VAL A 76 -11.03 -28.26 24.86
N LEU A 77 -10.82 -27.66 23.67
CA LEU A 77 -10.69 -28.41 22.43
C LEU A 77 -9.21 -28.46 22.00
N GLN A 78 -8.49 -29.48 22.47
CA GLN A 78 -7.07 -29.66 22.15
C GLN A 78 -6.80 -29.66 20.64
N ASN A 79 -7.74 -30.17 19.83
CA ASN A 79 -7.59 -30.22 18.37
C ASN A 79 -7.44 -28.83 17.70
N LEU A 80 -7.86 -27.74 18.35
CA LEU A 80 -7.66 -26.39 17.82
C LEU A 80 -6.18 -26.00 17.72
N ILE A 81 -5.31 -26.67 18.48
CA ILE A 81 -3.86 -26.43 18.42
C ILE A 81 -3.27 -26.86 17.08
N TYR A 82 -3.82 -27.92 16.45
CA TYR A 82 -3.39 -28.36 15.13
C TYR A 82 -3.78 -27.34 14.07
N LEU A 83 -5.01 -26.79 14.14
CA LEU A 83 -5.44 -25.72 13.23
C LEU A 83 -4.55 -24.48 13.39
N HIS A 84 -4.24 -24.10 14.63
CA HIS A 84 -3.32 -23.00 14.91
C HIS A 84 -1.93 -23.27 14.31
N GLY A 85 -1.38 -24.46 14.53
CA GLY A 85 -0.10 -24.88 13.97
C GLY A 85 -0.06 -24.86 12.44
N VAL A 86 -1.13 -25.30 11.78
CA VAL A 86 -1.25 -25.26 10.31
C VAL A 86 -1.24 -23.83 9.79
N VAL A 87 -2.00 -22.91 10.40
CA VAL A 87 -2.00 -21.50 10.00
C VAL A 87 -0.64 -20.85 10.28
N PHE A 88 -0.02 -21.13 11.43
CA PHE A 88 1.31 -20.64 11.74
C PHE A 88 2.35 -21.13 10.72
N LEU A 89 2.33 -22.42 10.36
CA LEU A 89 3.22 -22.98 9.35
C LEU A 89 3.01 -22.31 7.99
N LEU A 90 1.75 -22.09 7.57
CA LEU A 90 1.44 -21.37 6.34
C LEU A 90 2.03 -19.96 6.35
N LEU A 91 1.90 -19.22 7.46
CA LEU A 91 2.47 -17.89 7.60
C LEU A 91 4.01 -17.92 7.51
N VAL A 92 4.66 -18.89 8.16
CA VAL A 92 6.12 -19.08 8.09
C VAL A 92 6.56 -19.40 6.66
N VAL A 93 5.88 -20.31 5.97
CA VAL A 93 6.16 -20.65 4.57
C VAL A 93 6.02 -19.42 3.68
N ASN A 94 4.97 -18.60 3.86
CA ASN A 94 4.79 -17.35 3.13
C ASN A 94 5.94 -16.37 3.41
N VAL A 95 6.38 -16.22 4.65
CA VAL A 95 7.51 -15.36 5.00
C VAL A 95 8.80 -15.84 4.33
N LEU A 96 9.11 -17.14 4.39
CA LEU A 96 10.31 -17.71 3.79
C LEU A 96 10.29 -17.55 2.26
N ALA A 97 9.14 -17.83 1.63
CA ALA A 97 8.97 -17.68 0.19
C ALA A 97 9.20 -16.23 -0.27
N LEU A 98 8.68 -15.24 0.48
CA LEU A 98 8.83 -13.82 0.17
C LEU A 98 10.18 -13.21 0.62
N SER A 99 10.95 -13.94 1.44
CA SER A 99 12.29 -13.53 1.87
C SER A 99 13.39 -14.08 0.96
N GLY A 100 13.08 -15.11 0.17
CA GLY A 100 14.00 -15.72 -0.77
C GLY A 100 14.25 -14.88 -2.03
N ARG A 101 15.00 -15.47 -2.97
CA ARG A 101 15.27 -14.87 -4.29
C ARG A 101 14.09 -15.02 -5.28
N TRP A 102 12.96 -15.54 -4.82
CA TRP A 102 11.80 -15.76 -5.66
C TRP A 102 11.12 -14.43 -5.98
N THR A 103 10.85 -14.18 -7.26
CA THR A 103 10.17 -12.98 -7.76
C THR A 103 8.75 -13.33 -8.23
N PRO A 104 7.77 -13.41 -7.32
CA PRO A 104 6.41 -13.80 -7.67
C PRO A 104 5.75 -12.78 -8.60
N SER A 105 4.99 -13.28 -9.57
CA SER A 105 4.09 -12.47 -10.39
C SER A 105 3.02 -11.78 -9.53
N MET A 106 2.39 -10.73 -10.07
CA MET A 106 1.29 -10.03 -9.37
C MET A 106 0.16 -10.96 -8.95
N ARG A 107 -0.19 -11.96 -9.78
CA ARG A 107 -1.24 -12.94 -9.43
C ARG A 107 -0.82 -13.79 -8.23
N GLN A 108 0.42 -14.28 -8.20
CA GLN A 108 0.96 -15.05 -7.09
C GLN A 108 0.98 -14.23 -5.79
N LEU A 109 1.39 -12.95 -5.85
CA LEU A 109 1.33 -12.07 -4.68
C LEU A 109 -0.10 -11.88 -4.15
N ARG A 110 -1.11 -11.78 -5.04
CA ARG A 110 -2.51 -11.69 -4.61
C ARG A 110 -3.02 -13.01 -4.02
N LEU A 111 -2.57 -14.15 -4.53
CA LEU A 111 -2.89 -15.46 -3.95
C LEU A 111 -2.25 -15.62 -2.56
N LEU A 112 -1.01 -15.16 -2.38
CA LEU A 112 -0.35 -15.16 -1.08
C LEU A 112 -1.00 -14.18 -0.10
N GLU A 113 -1.44 -13.01 -0.55
CA GLU A 113 -2.26 -12.08 0.24
C GLU A 113 -3.55 -12.77 0.71
N LEU A 114 -4.28 -13.41 -0.20
CA LEU A 114 -5.49 -14.14 0.15
C LEU A 114 -5.21 -15.31 1.10
N ALA A 115 -4.13 -16.05 0.88
CA ALA A 115 -3.71 -17.15 1.75
C ALA A 115 -3.40 -16.64 3.15
N THR A 116 -2.55 -15.61 3.29
CA THR A 116 -2.14 -15.02 4.58
C THR A 116 -3.34 -14.48 5.37
N PHE A 117 -4.14 -13.59 4.76
CA PHE A 117 -5.23 -12.94 5.50
C PHE A 117 -6.48 -13.81 5.59
N GLY A 118 -6.77 -14.59 4.55
CA GLY A 118 -7.90 -15.51 4.51
C GLY A 118 -7.74 -16.65 5.50
N SER A 119 -6.54 -17.24 5.63
CA SER A 119 -6.31 -18.31 6.61
C SER A 119 -6.43 -17.81 8.05
N VAL A 120 -5.94 -16.60 8.35
CA VAL A 120 -6.05 -15.99 9.68
C VAL A 120 -7.50 -15.62 10.02
N ALA A 121 -8.25 -15.05 9.06
CA ALA A 121 -9.67 -14.78 9.25
C ALA A 121 -10.47 -16.09 9.47
N ALA A 122 -10.23 -17.11 8.65
CA ALA A 122 -10.86 -18.41 8.79
C ALA A 122 -10.50 -19.08 10.12
N PHE A 123 -9.25 -18.94 10.59
CA PHE A 123 -8.83 -19.41 11.90
C PHE A 123 -9.63 -18.77 13.02
N PHE A 124 -9.82 -17.45 13.03
CA PHE A 124 -10.61 -16.80 14.08
C PHE A 124 -12.06 -17.25 14.08
N VAL A 125 -12.68 -17.38 12.90
CA VAL A 125 -14.04 -17.92 12.77
C VAL A 125 -14.13 -19.34 13.29
N ALA A 126 -13.21 -20.23 12.87
CA ALA A 126 -13.17 -21.62 13.31
C ALA A 126 -12.90 -21.75 14.81
N ASN A 127 -11.95 -20.99 15.35
CA ASN A 127 -11.63 -20.99 16.77
C ASN A 127 -12.82 -20.51 17.62
N GLN A 128 -13.57 -19.50 17.15
CA GLN A 128 -14.79 -19.04 17.81
C GLN A 128 -15.92 -20.07 17.71
N SER A 129 -16.23 -20.56 16.50
CA SER A 129 -17.38 -21.44 16.26
C SER A 129 -17.19 -22.80 16.91
N LEU A 130 -16.05 -23.47 16.68
CA LEU A 130 -15.75 -24.77 17.29
C LEU A 130 -15.58 -24.65 18.81
N GLY A 131 -14.97 -23.55 19.27
CA GLY A 131 -14.81 -23.28 20.70
C GLY A 131 -16.14 -23.07 21.45
N LEU A 132 -17.12 -22.44 20.79
CA LEU A 132 -18.48 -22.29 21.32
C LEU A 132 -19.25 -23.61 21.29
N HIS A 133 -19.27 -24.31 20.16
CA HIS A 133 -19.97 -25.60 20.04
C HIS A 133 -19.47 -26.63 21.06
N ALA A 134 -18.15 -26.69 21.29
CA ALA A 134 -17.56 -27.60 22.26
C ALA A 134 -18.06 -27.31 23.69
N ARG A 135 -18.15 -26.03 24.08
CA ARG A 135 -18.63 -25.63 25.41
C ARG A 135 -20.13 -25.82 25.60
N VAL A 136 -20.92 -25.53 24.56
CA VAL A 136 -22.36 -25.81 24.57
C VAL A 136 -22.61 -27.30 24.75
N ARG A 137 -21.84 -28.17 24.05
CA ARG A 137 -21.99 -29.63 24.15
C ARG A 137 -21.60 -30.20 25.51
N GLN A 138 -20.63 -29.58 26.19
CA GLN A 138 -20.13 -30.01 27.50
C GLN A 138 -20.84 -29.30 28.66
N ASP A 139 -21.83 -28.46 28.38
CA ASP A 139 -22.54 -27.63 29.37
C ASP A 139 -21.60 -26.75 30.22
N LEU A 140 -20.51 -26.29 29.61
CA LEU A 140 -19.49 -25.44 30.24
C LEU A 140 -19.70 -23.95 29.94
N LEU A 141 -20.63 -23.61 29.04
CA LEU A 141 -20.76 -22.23 28.55
C LEU A 141 -21.52 -21.36 29.54
N THR A 142 -20.81 -20.51 30.26
CA THR A 142 -21.41 -19.44 31.07
C THR A 142 -21.53 -18.12 30.30
N GLY A 143 -22.39 -17.21 30.74
CA GLY A 143 -22.49 -15.87 30.14
C GLY A 143 -21.18 -15.07 30.22
N ALA A 144 -20.37 -15.29 31.27
CA ALA A 144 -19.04 -14.68 31.39
C ALA A 144 -18.05 -15.24 30.35
N GLU A 145 -18.01 -16.56 30.17
CA GLU A 145 -17.17 -17.19 29.15
C GLU A 145 -17.56 -16.75 27.74
N LEU A 146 -18.86 -16.66 27.46
CA LEU A 146 -19.38 -16.19 26.19
C LEU A 146 -18.85 -14.78 25.87
N ARG A 147 -18.89 -13.86 26.83
CA ARG A 147 -18.35 -12.50 26.67
C ARG A 147 -16.85 -12.50 26.39
N VAL A 148 -16.06 -13.31 27.10
CA VAL A 148 -14.61 -13.41 26.90
C VAL A 148 -14.28 -13.95 25.51
N LEU A 149 -14.95 -15.01 25.07
CA LEU A 149 -14.74 -15.60 23.73
C LEU A 149 -15.07 -14.61 22.62
N PHE A 150 -16.16 -13.85 22.76
CA PHE A 150 -16.51 -12.77 21.84
C PHE A 150 -15.46 -11.67 21.81
N LYS A 151 -15.05 -11.13 22.99
CA LYS A 151 -14.04 -10.07 23.05
C LYS A 151 -12.71 -10.51 22.43
N ASN A 152 -12.26 -11.74 22.70
CA ASN A 152 -11.04 -12.27 22.10
C ASN A 152 -11.12 -12.35 20.57
N SER A 153 -12.28 -12.77 20.03
CA SER A 153 -12.51 -12.81 18.58
C SER A 153 -12.50 -11.40 17.96
N ILE A 154 -13.12 -10.42 18.61
CA ILE A 154 -13.14 -9.03 18.17
C ILE A 154 -11.72 -8.45 18.16
N ILE A 155 -10.95 -8.62 19.25
CA ILE A 155 -9.58 -8.11 19.34
C ILE A 155 -8.70 -8.68 18.22
N GLY A 156 -8.76 -10.00 17.99
CA GLY A 156 -8.02 -10.63 16.88
C GLY A 156 -8.43 -10.08 15.51
N THR A 157 -9.74 -9.89 15.30
CA THR A 157 -10.30 -9.32 14.06
C THR A 157 -9.84 -7.88 13.85
N LEU A 158 -9.82 -7.04 14.90
CA LEU A 158 -9.31 -5.66 14.83
C LEU A 158 -7.86 -5.61 14.40
N ILE A 159 -7.00 -6.44 15.03
CA ILE A 159 -5.58 -6.52 14.68
C ILE A 159 -5.43 -6.93 13.22
N LEU A 160 -6.21 -7.91 12.75
CA LEU A 160 -6.17 -8.35 11.35
C LEU A 160 -6.56 -7.25 10.37
N MET A 161 -7.68 -6.56 10.63
CA MET A 161 -8.16 -5.47 9.77
C MET A 161 -7.15 -4.32 9.69
N LEU A 162 -6.61 -3.89 10.84
CA LEU A 162 -5.61 -2.83 10.91
C LEU A 162 -4.32 -3.24 10.19
N THR A 163 -3.87 -4.49 10.39
CA THR A 163 -2.70 -5.04 9.68
C THR A 163 -2.92 -5.00 8.17
N TYR A 164 -4.09 -5.45 7.69
CA TYR A 164 -4.41 -5.41 6.28
C TYR A 164 -4.42 -3.98 5.73
N GLY A 165 -5.09 -3.05 6.43
CA GLY A 165 -5.21 -1.66 5.99
C GLY A 165 -3.90 -0.88 5.98
N ILE A 166 -2.97 -1.20 6.89
CA ILE A 166 -1.66 -0.54 6.97
C ILE A 166 -0.70 -1.10 5.92
N PHE A 167 -0.61 -2.42 5.82
CA PHE A 167 0.43 -3.06 5.02
C PHE A 167 0.00 -3.29 3.58
N ILE A 168 -1.26 -3.56 3.27
CA ILE A 168 -1.63 -3.97 1.92
C ILE A 168 -1.97 -2.75 1.04
N PRO A 169 -1.18 -2.46 0.00
CA PRO A 169 -1.38 -1.30 -0.88
C PRO A 169 -2.54 -1.56 -1.85
N ASN A 170 -3.77 -1.42 -1.37
CA ASN A 170 -5.00 -1.58 -2.14
C ASN A 170 -5.78 -0.25 -2.25
N ASN A 171 -6.62 -0.10 -3.26
CA ASN A 171 -7.55 1.03 -3.27
C ASN A 171 -8.64 0.84 -2.19
N TRP A 172 -9.26 1.95 -1.75
CA TRP A 172 -10.26 1.92 -0.69
C TRP A 172 -11.43 0.99 -1.00
N ARG A 173 -11.87 0.90 -2.26
CA ARG A 173 -12.97 0.01 -2.69
C ARG A 173 -12.61 -1.46 -2.43
N ARG A 174 -11.43 -1.90 -2.87
CA ARG A 174 -10.92 -3.25 -2.65
C ARG A 174 -10.69 -3.51 -1.16
N ALA A 175 -10.23 -2.51 -0.42
CA ALA A 175 -10.06 -2.63 1.02
C ALA A 175 -11.41 -2.88 1.72
N THR A 176 -12.45 -2.12 1.36
CA THR A 176 -13.82 -2.32 1.87
C THR A 176 -14.32 -3.74 1.61
N PHE A 177 -14.15 -4.28 0.40
CA PHE A 177 -14.59 -5.64 0.06
C PHE A 177 -13.90 -6.76 0.86
N VAL A 178 -12.74 -6.49 1.46
CA VAL A 178 -12.02 -7.46 2.30
C VAL A 178 -12.29 -7.22 3.78
N ILE A 179 -12.26 -5.96 4.22
CA ILE A 179 -12.39 -5.57 5.63
C ILE A 179 -13.83 -5.75 6.14
N VAL A 180 -14.85 -5.46 5.34
CA VAL A 180 -16.25 -5.57 5.79
C VAL A 180 -16.62 -7.02 6.13
N PRO A 181 -16.34 -8.03 5.27
CA PRO A 181 -16.56 -9.43 5.65
C PRO A 181 -15.78 -9.85 6.90
N MET A 182 -14.53 -9.38 7.06
CA MET A 182 -13.75 -9.64 8.28
C MET A 182 -14.44 -9.07 9.52
N ALA A 183 -14.93 -7.84 9.46
CA ALA A 183 -15.63 -7.18 10.56
C ALA A 183 -16.92 -7.89 10.96
N LEU A 184 -17.65 -8.43 9.99
CA LEU A 184 -18.92 -9.14 10.22
C LEU A 184 -18.73 -10.57 10.74
N ALA A 185 -17.61 -11.21 10.40
CA ALA A 185 -17.31 -12.59 10.76
C ALA A 185 -17.53 -12.93 12.25
N PRO A 186 -17.02 -12.15 13.24
CA PRO A 186 -17.22 -12.47 14.66
C PRO A 186 -18.66 -12.31 15.15
N LEU A 187 -19.54 -11.68 14.37
CA LEU A 187 -20.97 -11.48 14.69
C LEU A 187 -21.84 -12.57 14.07
N VAL A 188 -21.51 -13.01 12.85
CA VAL A 188 -22.31 -13.98 12.10
C VAL A 188 -22.21 -15.38 12.72
N ALA A 189 -21.01 -15.85 13.04
CA ALA A 189 -20.81 -17.23 13.50
C ALA A 189 -21.60 -17.58 14.77
N PRO A 190 -21.63 -16.75 15.83
CA PRO A 190 -22.45 -17.01 17.00
C PRO A 190 -23.95 -16.87 16.74
N SER A 191 -24.34 -15.99 15.82
CA SER A 191 -25.75 -15.80 15.44
C SER A 191 -26.30 -17.06 14.78
N LEU A 192 -25.52 -17.69 13.90
CA LEU A 192 -25.87 -18.98 13.29
C LEU A 192 -26.00 -20.10 14.33
N LEU A 193 -25.14 -20.11 15.34
CA LEU A 193 -25.23 -21.08 16.45
C LEU A 193 -26.53 -20.91 17.25
N GLY A 194 -26.95 -19.66 17.50
CA GLY A 194 -28.22 -19.38 18.18
C GLY A 194 -29.46 -19.88 17.43
N LEU A 195 -29.40 -20.03 16.11
CA LEU A 195 -30.48 -20.60 15.31
C LEU A 195 -30.59 -22.13 15.45
N THR A 196 -29.52 -22.79 15.89
CA THR A 196 -29.43 -24.26 15.90
C THR A 196 -29.36 -24.86 17.31
N SER A 197 -29.05 -24.06 18.32
CA SER A 197 -28.82 -24.52 19.70
C SER A 197 -29.65 -23.74 20.72
N PRO A 198 -30.79 -24.29 21.21
CA PRO A 198 -31.61 -23.65 22.24
C PRO A 198 -30.85 -23.36 23.54
N SER A 199 -29.93 -24.24 23.94
CA SER A 199 -29.06 -24.05 25.11
C SER A 199 -28.08 -22.89 24.96
N PHE A 200 -27.63 -22.60 23.74
CA PHE A 200 -26.84 -21.39 23.49
C PHE A 200 -27.71 -20.14 23.61
N LEU A 201 -28.97 -20.21 23.14
CA LEU A 201 -29.86 -19.07 23.12
C LEU A 201 -30.13 -18.56 24.55
N SER A 202 -30.45 -19.43 25.50
CA SER A 202 -30.69 -19.02 26.91
C SER A 202 -29.48 -18.31 27.53
N VAL A 203 -28.28 -18.87 27.37
CA VAL A 203 -27.03 -18.25 27.87
C VAL A 203 -26.72 -16.95 27.14
N SER A 204 -27.01 -16.89 25.83
CA SER A 204 -26.79 -15.70 25.03
C SER A 204 -27.70 -14.55 25.43
N GLU A 205 -28.98 -14.82 25.73
CA GLU A 205 -29.93 -13.80 26.18
C GLU A 205 -29.55 -13.25 27.55
N GLU A 206 -29.07 -14.11 28.46
CA GLU A 206 -28.54 -13.67 29.76
C GLU A 206 -27.27 -12.81 29.61
N ALA A 207 -26.39 -13.16 28.66
CA ALA A 207 -25.15 -12.45 28.42
C ALA A 207 -25.31 -11.16 27.60
N ARG A 208 -26.42 -11.03 26.84
CA ARG A 208 -26.71 -9.92 25.93
C ARG A 208 -27.29 -8.74 26.71
N THR A 209 -26.46 -7.74 26.95
CA THR A 209 -26.95 -6.40 27.30
C THR A 209 -26.81 -5.47 26.10
N LEU A 210 -27.75 -4.53 25.94
CA LEU A 210 -27.70 -3.52 24.87
C LEU A 210 -26.38 -2.75 24.88
N GLU A 211 -25.85 -2.47 26.09
CA GLU A 211 -24.55 -1.85 26.28
C GLU A 211 -23.44 -2.67 25.60
N LYS A 212 -23.35 -3.98 25.86
CA LYS A 212 -22.27 -4.82 25.33
C LYS A 212 -22.39 -5.13 23.85
N ILE A 213 -23.61 -5.25 23.33
CA ILE A 213 -23.83 -5.35 21.87
C ILE A 213 -23.36 -4.07 21.18
N THR A 214 -23.73 -2.92 21.73
CA THR A 214 -23.37 -1.61 21.19
C THR A 214 -21.86 -1.39 21.26
N GLU A 215 -21.22 -1.66 22.41
CA GLU A 215 -19.77 -1.56 22.62
C GLU A 215 -18.99 -2.37 21.56
N ASN A 216 -19.33 -3.66 21.41
CA ASN A 216 -18.65 -4.56 20.46
C ASN A 216 -18.86 -4.13 19.00
N SER A 217 -20.06 -3.69 18.66
CA SER A 217 -20.39 -3.20 17.31
C SER A 217 -19.61 -1.93 16.98
N LEU A 218 -19.50 -1.01 17.95
CA LEU A 218 -18.72 0.21 17.81
C LEU A 218 -17.23 -0.09 17.61
N TYR A 219 -16.65 -1.04 18.34
CA TYR A 219 -15.26 -1.45 18.12
C TYR A 219 -15.02 -1.95 16.70
N LEU A 220 -15.88 -2.84 16.19
CA LEU A 220 -15.74 -3.38 14.83
C LEU A 220 -15.94 -2.31 13.75
N VAL A 221 -16.94 -1.43 13.91
CA VAL A 221 -17.18 -0.32 12.98
C VAL A 221 -16.00 0.63 12.99
N LEU A 222 -15.54 1.05 14.17
CA LEU A 222 -14.40 1.97 14.30
C LEU A 222 -13.14 1.34 13.69
N GLY A 223 -12.83 0.09 14.02
CA GLY A 223 -11.69 -0.63 13.45
C GLY A 223 -11.76 -0.76 11.93
N ALA A 224 -12.92 -1.08 11.37
CA ALA A 224 -13.13 -1.17 9.93
C ALA A 224 -12.96 0.20 9.25
N VAL A 225 -13.57 1.26 9.80
CA VAL A 225 -13.44 2.64 9.31
C VAL A 225 -11.98 3.08 9.36
N THR A 226 -11.29 2.87 10.49
CA THR A 226 -9.87 3.20 10.65
C THR A 226 -9.00 2.44 9.66
N ALA A 227 -9.24 1.15 9.44
CA ALA A 227 -8.46 0.35 8.49
C ALA A 227 -8.69 0.80 7.02
N VAL A 228 -9.94 1.06 6.62
CA VAL A 228 -10.28 1.54 5.27
C VAL A 228 -9.75 2.95 5.04
N PHE A 229 -9.94 3.85 6.00
CA PHE A 229 -9.44 5.22 5.93
C PHE A 229 -7.91 5.26 5.96
N GLY A 230 -7.27 4.48 6.83
CA GLY A 230 -5.82 4.33 6.88
C GLY A 230 -5.25 3.84 5.54
N THR A 231 -5.93 2.88 4.89
CA THR A 231 -5.58 2.45 3.53
C THR A 231 -5.65 3.63 2.55
N HIS A 232 -6.71 4.44 2.61
CA HIS A 232 -6.86 5.60 1.73
C HIS A 232 -5.73 6.63 1.95
N THR A 233 -5.53 7.05 3.20
CA THR A 233 -4.53 8.06 3.58
C THR A 233 -3.11 7.63 3.22
N ILE A 234 -2.71 6.41 3.57
CA ILE A 234 -1.38 5.88 3.25
C ILE A 234 -1.18 5.82 1.73
N ASN A 235 -2.18 5.41 0.95
CA ASN A 235 -2.02 5.34 -0.50
C ASN A 235 -2.03 6.72 -1.17
N THR A 236 -2.74 7.69 -0.62
CA THR A 236 -2.72 9.07 -1.13
C THR A 236 -1.36 9.72 -0.90
N PHE A 237 -0.84 9.66 0.33
CA PHE A 237 0.49 10.20 0.63
C PHE A 237 1.60 9.56 -0.18
N ARG A 238 1.51 8.26 -0.47
CA ARG A 238 2.49 7.59 -1.34
C ARG A 238 2.42 8.05 -2.79
N LYS A 239 1.21 8.28 -3.32
CA LYS A 239 1.06 8.83 -4.66
C LYS A 239 1.61 10.25 -4.75
N GLU A 240 1.40 11.04 -3.70
CA GLU A 240 1.94 12.40 -3.58
C GLU A 240 3.46 12.38 -3.46
N GLU A 241 4.02 11.54 -2.59
CA GLU A 241 5.47 11.36 -2.44
C GLU A 241 6.11 10.89 -3.74
N PHE A 242 5.51 9.93 -4.44
CA PHE A 242 6.02 9.45 -5.72
C PHE A 242 6.06 10.57 -6.77
N ARG A 243 4.98 11.36 -6.87
CA ARG A 243 4.93 12.54 -7.74
C ARG A 243 5.97 13.58 -7.34
N ALA A 244 6.11 13.83 -6.04
CA ALA A 244 7.09 14.77 -5.50
C ALA A 244 8.53 14.31 -5.76
N ARG A 245 8.86 13.03 -5.57
CA ARG A 245 10.19 12.47 -5.84
C ARG A 245 10.57 12.56 -7.32
N ARG A 246 9.62 12.27 -8.23
CA ARG A 246 9.85 12.45 -9.69
C ARG A 246 10.09 13.92 -10.05
N LEU A 247 9.36 14.85 -9.42
CA LEU A 247 9.61 16.27 -9.58
C LEU A 247 10.93 16.69 -8.89
N ASN A 248 11.30 16.07 -7.76
CA ASN A 248 12.54 16.36 -7.03
C ASN A 248 13.80 15.92 -7.80
N GLN A 249 13.70 15.01 -8.76
CA GLN A 249 14.81 14.75 -9.69
C GLN A 249 15.19 15.99 -10.51
N TYR A 250 14.30 16.99 -10.59
CA TYR A 250 14.49 18.23 -11.32
C TYR A 250 14.24 19.44 -10.42
N HIS A 251 15.31 20.15 -10.05
CA HIS A 251 15.18 21.40 -9.31
C HIS A 251 14.76 22.53 -10.25
N LEU A 252 13.45 22.87 -10.27
CA LEU A 252 12.92 23.97 -11.07
C LEU A 252 13.48 25.31 -10.55
N THR A 253 14.20 26.03 -11.41
CA THR A 253 14.90 27.26 -11.03
C THR A 253 14.17 28.51 -11.53
N LYS A 254 13.86 28.57 -12.83
CA LYS A 254 13.31 29.79 -13.45
C LYS A 254 12.27 29.44 -14.51
N LYS A 255 11.13 30.13 -14.53
CA LYS A 255 10.15 30.01 -15.62
C LYS A 255 10.73 30.56 -16.92
N LEU A 256 10.73 29.75 -17.98
CA LEU A 256 11.20 30.11 -19.31
C LEU A 256 10.05 30.58 -20.21
N GLY A 257 8.83 30.07 -20.02
CA GLY A 257 7.68 30.48 -20.80
C GLY A 257 6.36 29.82 -20.39
N ALA A 258 5.26 30.31 -20.93
CA ALA A 258 3.93 29.71 -20.78
C ALA A 258 3.19 29.71 -22.11
N GLY A 259 2.41 28.67 -22.38
CA GLY A 259 1.60 28.53 -23.59
C GLY A 259 0.34 27.70 -23.35
N GLY A 260 -0.39 27.41 -24.42
CA GLY A 260 -1.71 26.75 -24.35
C GLY A 260 -1.70 25.38 -23.66
N MET A 261 -0.61 24.62 -23.78
CA MET A 261 -0.48 23.28 -23.14
C MET A 261 0.02 23.33 -21.70
N GLY A 262 0.64 24.42 -21.27
CA GLY A 262 1.32 24.46 -19.97
C GLY A 262 2.48 25.45 -19.89
N GLU A 263 3.38 25.20 -18.97
CA GLU A 263 4.47 26.10 -18.60
C GLU A 263 5.82 25.40 -18.76
N VAL A 264 6.85 26.13 -19.17
CA VAL A 264 8.20 25.62 -19.34
C VAL A 264 9.11 26.28 -18.31
N TYR A 265 9.89 25.48 -17.61
CA TYR A 265 10.84 25.90 -16.59
C TYR A 265 12.25 25.47 -16.95
N LEU A 266 13.23 26.30 -16.66
CA LEU A 266 14.63 25.91 -16.48
C LEU A 266 14.68 25.11 -15.18
N ALA A 267 15.28 23.94 -15.24
CA ALA A 267 15.47 23.05 -14.12
C ALA A 267 16.90 22.50 -14.12
N GLU A 268 17.35 22.00 -12.98
CA GLU A 268 18.61 21.26 -12.88
C GLU A 268 18.32 19.81 -12.48
N HIS A 269 18.80 18.84 -13.26
CA HIS A 269 18.68 17.44 -12.89
C HIS A 269 19.58 17.13 -11.69
N GLN A 270 19.01 16.72 -10.55
CA GLN A 270 19.75 16.63 -9.27
C GLN A 270 20.95 15.68 -9.29
N LEU A 271 20.85 14.52 -9.96
CA LEU A 271 21.96 13.56 -10.11
C LEU A 271 23.04 14.01 -11.11
N LEU A 272 22.63 14.51 -12.27
CA LEU A 272 23.55 14.85 -13.36
C LEU A 272 24.13 16.27 -13.21
N LYS A 273 23.58 17.09 -12.31
CA LYS A 273 23.96 18.50 -12.07
C LYS A 273 24.01 19.32 -13.37
N ARG A 274 23.03 19.07 -14.25
CA ARG A 274 22.95 19.67 -15.59
C ARG A 274 21.66 20.46 -15.75
N PRO A 275 21.71 21.65 -16.37
CA PRO A 275 20.52 22.43 -16.68
C PRO A 275 19.71 21.76 -17.81
N CYS A 276 18.38 21.74 -17.68
CA CYS A 276 17.45 21.22 -18.67
C CYS A 276 16.12 22.01 -18.63
N ALA A 277 15.33 21.93 -19.71
CA ALA A 277 13.98 22.50 -19.73
C ALA A 277 12.93 21.44 -19.36
N VAL A 278 12.05 21.75 -18.41
CA VAL A 278 10.92 20.90 -17.99
C VAL A 278 9.62 21.58 -18.39
N LYS A 279 8.81 20.94 -19.25
CA LYS A 279 7.48 21.41 -19.66
C LYS A 279 6.41 20.75 -18.80
N LEU A 280 5.77 21.52 -17.92
CA LEU A 280 4.66 21.08 -17.07
C LEU A 280 3.34 21.26 -17.81
N ILE A 281 2.61 20.16 -18.03
CA ILE A 281 1.31 20.17 -18.70
C ILE A 281 0.20 20.47 -17.69
N ARG A 282 -0.75 21.34 -18.06
CA ARG A 282 -1.89 21.68 -17.18
C ARG A 282 -2.72 20.42 -16.86
N PRO A 283 -3.13 20.19 -15.60
CA PRO A 283 -3.91 19.01 -15.22
C PRO A 283 -5.23 18.85 -15.99
N SER A 284 -5.85 19.96 -16.42
CA SER A 284 -7.08 19.97 -17.22
C SER A 284 -6.90 19.51 -18.67
N LEU A 285 -5.65 19.42 -19.15
CA LEU A 285 -5.30 19.04 -20.51
C LEU A 285 -4.62 17.67 -20.59
N SER A 286 -4.06 17.16 -19.49
CA SER A 286 -3.32 15.88 -19.43
C SER A 286 -4.19 14.64 -19.61
N GLN A 287 -5.52 14.75 -19.50
CA GLN A 287 -6.45 13.63 -19.74
C GLN A 287 -7.01 13.59 -21.17
N LYS A 288 -6.66 14.55 -22.04
CA LYS A 288 -7.18 14.61 -23.42
C LYS A 288 -6.20 13.89 -24.37
N PRO A 289 -6.61 12.79 -25.03
CA PRO A 289 -5.72 11.99 -25.88
C PRO A 289 -5.04 12.79 -27.01
N ARG A 290 -5.74 13.80 -27.56
CA ARG A 290 -5.19 14.69 -28.59
C ARG A 290 -4.03 15.58 -28.11
N VAL A 291 -4.00 15.92 -26.82
CA VAL A 291 -2.94 16.75 -26.22
C VAL A 291 -1.69 15.91 -25.96
N LEU A 292 -1.86 14.68 -25.48
CA LEU A 292 -0.77 13.70 -25.33
C LEU A 292 -0.13 13.35 -26.67
N ALA A 293 -0.93 13.02 -27.68
CA ALA A 293 -0.41 12.72 -29.03
C ALA A 293 0.38 13.90 -29.63
N ARG A 294 -0.09 15.13 -29.44
CA ARG A 294 0.65 16.32 -29.90
C ARG A 294 1.93 16.56 -29.09
N PHE A 295 1.94 16.25 -27.80
CA PHE A 295 3.14 16.33 -26.98
C PHE A 295 4.18 15.27 -27.39
N GLU A 296 3.77 14.02 -27.63
CA GLU A 296 4.64 12.95 -28.13
C GLU A 296 5.30 13.33 -29.47
N LEU A 297 4.53 13.98 -30.37
CA LEU A 297 5.06 14.50 -31.64
C LEU A 297 6.05 15.67 -31.46
N GLU A 298 5.92 16.48 -30.41
CA GLU A 298 6.86 17.58 -30.10
C GLU A 298 8.17 17.09 -29.49
N VAL A 299 8.18 15.90 -28.86
CA VAL A 299 9.37 15.34 -28.20
C VAL A 299 10.14 14.34 -29.09
N ARG A 300 9.51 13.75 -30.11
CA ARG A 300 10.23 13.03 -31.19
C ARG A 300 11.16 13.95 -31.96
#